data_AF-A0AAW4WAI1-F1
#
_entry.id   AF-A0AAW4WAI1-F1
#
_cell.length_a   1.000
_cell.length_b   1.000
_cell.length_c   1.000
_cell.angle_alpha   90.00
_cell.angle_beta   90.00
_cell.angle_gamma   90.00
#
_symmetry.space_group_name_H-M   'P 1'
#
loop_
_entity.id
_entity.type
_entity.pdbx_description
1 polymer ?
#
loop_
_entity_poly.entity_id
_entity_poly.type
_entity_poly.pdbx_seq_one_letter_code
_entity_poly.pdbx_strand_id
1 'polypeptide(L)'
;MALSGEYLTGFYKDDRLIPVITTVVYFGSDTWNAPRSLHEMLSVQDPEILSMVPDYRINLFSPAEIKDEELDKLQSNLKEVMLFIKYSKDKRKLQELTSQSPGFRSLELKAARVIDSITGINLRFTETEGRVNMCQAVQEMCDDARAEGHQEQAMLTAQRMLQDPRFSPEDISKFSGLSLEDVLKLQKK
;
A
#
# COMPACT_ATOMS: atom_id res chain seq x y z
N MET A 1 45.53 21.46 -28.53
CA MET A 1 46.05 22.13 -27.32
C MET A 1 44.83 22.80 -26.69
N ALA A 2 44.37 22.34 -25.52
CA ALA A 2 43.19 22.90 -24.87
C ALA A 2 43.39 24.40 -24.62
N LEU A 3 42.42 25.23 -24.96
CA LEU A 3 42.45 26.66 -24.60
C LEU A 3 42.30 26.76 -23.07
N SER A 4 42.90 27.75 -22.40
CA SER A 4 43.00 27.80 -20.92
C SER A 4 41.65 27.73 -20.19
N GLY A 5 40.54 28.05 -20.87
CA GLY A 5 39.18 27.89 -20.34
C GLY A 5 38.65 26.46 -20.31
N GLU A 6 39.04 25.61 -21.27
CA GLU A 6 38.60 24.19 -21.35
C GLU A 6 39.26 23.33 -20.25
N TYR A 7 40.45 23.75 -19.79
CA TYR A 7 41.14 23.10 -18.68
C TYR A 7 40.39 23.21 -17.34
N LEU A 8 39.67 24.32 -17.11
CA LEU A 8 38.96 24.58 -15.85
C LEU A 8 37.61 23.87 -15.75
N THR A 9 36.95 23.64 -16.89
CA THR A 9 35.65 22.97 -16.93
C THR A 9 35.78 21.45 -17.03
N GLY A 10 36.93 20.95 -17.50
CA GLY A 10 37.12 19.52 -17.78
C GLY A 10 36.35 19.02 -19.01
N PHE A 11 35.75 19.94 -19.78
CA PHE A 11 34.97 19.67 -20.98
C PHE A 11 35.51 20.48 -22.16
N TYR A 12 35.68 19.81 -23.29
CA TYR A 12 35.95 20.43 -24.58
C TYR A 12 34.68 20.96 -25.22
N LYS A 13 34.81 21.95 -26.12
CA LYS A 13 33.68 22.57 -26.83
C LYS A 13 32.75 21.57 -27.55
N ASP A 14 33.32 20.50 -28.09
CA ASP A 14 32.59 19.48 -28.84
C ASP A 14 32.12 18.31 -27.97
N ASP A 15 32.43 18.32 -26.67
CA ASP A 15 31.93 17.30 -25.75
C ASP A 15 30.41 17.38 -25.65
N ARG A 16 29.79 16.21 -25.56
CA ARG A 16 28.35 16.05 -25.38
C ARG A 16 28.11 15.14 -24.19
N LEU A 17 27.27 15.62 -23.27
CA LEU A 17 26.86 14.84 -22.11
C LEU A 17 25.84 13.79 -22.51
N ILE A 18 25.91 12.61 -21.89
CA ILE A 18 24.86 11.62 -21.95
C ILE A 18 23.72 12.12 -21.04
N PRO A 19 22.48 12.25 -21.54
CA PRO A 19 21.38 12.71 -20.72
C PRO A 19 21.06 11.69 -19.61
N VAL A 20 20.92 12.18 -18.38
CA VAL A 20 20.49 11.40 -17.21
C VAL A 20 19.10 11.88 -16.80
N ILE A 21 18.13 10.97 -16.76
CA ILE A 21 16.76 11.26 -16.29
C ILE A 21 16.60 10.63 -14.92
N THR A 22 16.32 11.46 -13.91
CA THR A 22 16.03 10.98 -12.54
C THR A 22 14.53 10.96 -12.32
N THR A 23 13.99 9.80 -11.92
CA THR A 23 12.59 9.61 -11.55
C THR A 23 12.47 9.35 -10.06
N VAL A 24 11.55 10.06 -9.40
CA VAL A 24 11.24 9.87 -7.98
C VAL A 24 10.00 9.00 -7.88
N VAL A 25 10.11 7.84 -7.24
CA VAL A 25 8.97 6.93 -7.07
C VAL A 25 8.35 7.15 -5.68
N TYR A 26 7.09 7.57 -5.65
CA TYR A 26 6.35 7.79 -4.42
C TYR A 26 5.44 6.60 -4.13
N PHE A 27 5.62 5.96 -2.97
CA PHE A 27 4.83 4.80 -2.54
C PHE A 27 3.71 5.18 -1.56
N GLY A 28 3.06 6.33 -1.74
CA GLY A 28 1.89 6.71 -0.96
C GLY A 28 0.59 6.52 -1.73
N SER A 29 -0.51 6.26 -1.01
CA SER A 29 -1.85 6.14 -1.60
C SER A 29 -2.57 7.48 -1.77
N ASP A 30 -2.06 8.54 -1.14
CA ASP A 30 -2.59 9.90 -1.25
C ASP A 30 -1.99 10.64 -2.45
N THR A 31 -2.73 11.62 -2.98
CA THR A 31 -2.20 12.53 -3.99
C THR A 31 -1.04 13.34 -3.39
N TRP A 32 0.03 13.50 -4.17
CA TRP A 32 1.20 14.25 -3.70
C TRP A 32 0.87 15.75 -3.57
N ASN A 33 1.08 16.29 -2.38
CA ASN A 33 0.72 17.66 -2.02
C ASN A 33 1.92 18.56 -1.64
N ALA A 34 3.14 18.12 -1.92
CA ALA A 34 4.36 18.85 -1.62
C ALA A 34 4.98 19.49 -2.89
N PRO A 35 5.92 20.44 -2.76
CA PRO A 35 6.60 21.05 -3.89
C PRO A 35 7.21 20.03 -4.87
N ARG A 36 7.10 20.31 -6.17
CA ARG A 36 7.72 19.53 -7.26
C ARG A 36 8.88 20.22 -7.93
N SER A 37 9.17 21.45 -7.54
CA SER A 37 10.28 22.22 -8.09
C SER A 37 10.95 23.05 -7.00
N LEU A 38 12.20 23.46 -7.27
CA LEU A 38 12.92 24.35 -6.36
C LEU A 38 12.17 25.68 -6.21
N HIS A 39 11.62 26.23 -7.29
CA HIS A 39 10.86 27.48 -7.25
C HIS A 39 9.64 27.42 -6.32
N GLU A 40 8.92 26.29 -6.30
CA GLU A 40 7.79 26.07 -5.38
C GLU A 40 8.22 26.05 -3.90
N MET A 41 9.50 25.80 -3.60
CA MET A 41 10.05 25.81 -2.24
C MET A 41 10.61 27.19 -1.83
N LEU A 42 10.88 28.09 -2.77
CA LEU A 42 11.47 29.39 -2.47
C LEU A 42 10.44 30.32 -1.81
N SER A 43 10.86 31.01 -0.76
CA SER A 43 10.03 32.05 -0.13
C SER A 43 9.91 33.30 -0.99
N VAL A 44 10.90 33.55 -1.86
CA VAL A 44 10.94 34.67 -2.79
C VAL A 44 10.26 34.27 -4.10
N GLN A 45 9.29 35.07 -4.53
CA GLN A 45 8.48 34.84 -5.75
C GLN A 45 8.62 35.99 -6.76
N ASP A 46 9.68 36.79 -6.62
CA ASP A 46 10.01 37.87 -7.56
C ASP A 46 10.50 37.28 -8.90
N PRO A 47 9.86 37.62 -10.04
CA PRO A 47 10.22 37.06 -11.34
C PRO A 47 11.65 37.36 -11.80
N GLU A 48 12.21 38.52 -11.45
CA GLU A 48 13.59 38.86 -11.81
C GLU A 48 14.57 37.93 -11.08
N ILE A 49 14.34 37.70 -9.78
CA ILE A 49 15.16 36.77 -8.99
C ILE A 49 14.97 35.32 -9.48
N LEU A 50 13.73 34.88 -9.71
CA LEU A 50 13.45 33.52 -10.20
C LEU A 50 14.09 33.26 -11.57
N SER A 51 14.21 34.27 -12.44
CA SER A 51 14.88 34.15 -13.74
C SER A 51 16.39 33.85 -13.62
N MET A 52 17.00 34.20 -12.48
CA MET A 52 18.42 33.97 -12.20
C MET A 52 18.69 32.63 -11.50
N VAL A 53 17.64 31.98 -10.96
CA VAL A 53 17.77 30.74 -10.18
C VAL A 53 17.26 29.55 -11.00
N PRO A 54 18.07 28.48 -11.21
CA PRO A 54 17.61 27.30 -11.91
C PRO A 54 16.43 26.62 -11.22
N ASP A 55 15.37 26.30 -11.97
CA ASP A 55 14.22 25.55 -11.44
C ASP A 55 14.40 24.03 -11.62
N TYR A 56 14.89 23.36 -10.58
CA TYR A 56 15.05 21.91 -10.60
C TYR A 56 13.72 21.22 -10.30
N ARG A 57 13.11 20.64 -11.33
CA ARG A 57 11.87 19.86 -11.22
C ARG A 57 12.15 18.38 -10.93
N ILE A 58 11.31 17.76 -10.11
CA ILE A 58 11.30 16.31 -9.93
C ILE A 58 10.38 15.63 -10.96
N ASN A 59 10.81 14.49 -11.50
CA ASN A 59 9.94 13.63 -12.29
C ASN A 59 9.26 12.63 -11.34
N LEU A 60 8.13 13.04 -10.75
CA LEU A 60 7.42 12.24 -9.77
C LEU A 60 6.57 11.15 -10.43
N PHE A 61 6.78 9.91 -10.00
CA PHE A 61 5.95 8.76 -10.33
C PHE A 61 5.11 8.39 -9.09
N SER A 62 3.84 8.76 -9.11
CA SER A 62 2.91 8.60 -7.98
C SER A 62 1.70 7.73 -8.38
N PRO A 63 1.40 6.64 -7.67
CA PRO A 63 0.29 5.75 -8.02
C PRO A 63 -1.08 6.45 -7.92
N ALA A 64 -1.23 7.44 -7.04
CA ALA A 64 -2.47 8.19 -6.88
C ALA A 64 -2.80 9.09 -8.10
N GLU A 65 -1.79 9.49 -8.88
CA GLU A 65 -1.94 10.42 -10.01
C GLU A 65 -1.93 9.73 -11.37
N ILE A 66 -1.34 8.55 -11.44
CA ILE A 66 -1.24 7.78 -12.68
C ILE A 66 -2.53 7.00 -12.89
N LYS A 67 -3.10 7.09 -14.10
CA LYS A 67 -4.30 6.33 -14.47
C LYS A 67 -3.98 4.83 -14.56
N ASP A 68 -4.99 3.99 -14.37
CA ASP A 68 -4.79 2.54 -14.35
C ASP A 68 -4.28 2.03 -15.71
N GLU A 69 -4.75 2.61 -16.82
CA GLU A 69 -4.32 2.26 -18.17
C GLU A 69 -2.85 2.60 -18.45
N GLU A 70 -2.30 3.57 -17.72
CA GLU A 70 -0.87 3.92 -17.80
C GLU A 70 -0.02 2.97 -16.95
N LEU A 71 -0.54 2.52 -15.80
CA LEU A 71 0.11 1.48 -14.97
C LEU A 71 0.13 0.12 -15.70
N ASP A 72 -0.86 -0.14 -16.56
CA ASP A 72 -0.90 -1.36 -17.39
C ASP A 72 0.27 -1.49 -18.37
N LYS A 73 0.97 -0.39 -18.68
CA LYS A 73 2.15 -0.39 -19.55
C LYS A 73 3.40 -0.93 -18.86
N LEU A 74 3.38 -1.05 -17.53
CA LEU A 74 4.48 -1.62 -16.76
C LEU A 74 4.55 -3.13 -16.99
N GLN A 75 5.75 -3.64 -17.27
CA GLN A 75 5.96 -5.05 -17.64
C GLN A 75 6.42 -5.94 -16.47
N SER A 76 6.56 -5.39 -15.26
CA SER A 76 7.01 -6.12 -14.06
C SER A 76 5.97 -6.04 -12.94
N ASN A 77 6.24 -6.74 -11.82
CA ASN A 77 5.39 -6.66 -10.63
C ASN A 77 5.29 -5.26 -9.98
N LEU A 78 6.00 -4.26 -10.51
CA LEU A 78 5.78 -2.86 -10.17
C LEU A 78 4.33 -2.43 -10.45
N LYS A 79 3.70 -2.98 -11.49
CA LYS A 79 2.28 -2.75 -11.78
C LYS A 79 1.40 -3.11 -10.59
N GLU A 80 1.49 -4.36 -10.13
CA GLU A 80 0.69 -4.85 -9.01
C GLU A 80 1.00 -4.09 -7.72
N VAL A 81 2.26 -3.76 -7.45
CA VAL A 81 2.66 -2.93 -6.30
C VAL A 81 1.97 -1.57 -6.35
N MET A 82 2.01 -0.88 -7.50
CA MET A 82 1.45 0.45 -7.66
C MET A 82 -0.08 0.45 -7.55
N LEU A 83 -0.75 -0.50 -8.20
CA LEU A 83 -2.21 -0.64 -8.12
C LEU A 83 -2.68 -0.98 -6.71
N PHE A 84 -1.95 -1.86 -6.00
CA PHE A 84 -2.29 -2.22 -4.64
C PHE A 84 -2.14 -1.02 -3.69
N ILE A 85 -1.03 -0.27 -3.79
CA ILE A 85 -0.82 0.94 -2.98
C ILE A 85 -1.91 1.97 -3.28
N LYS A 86 -2.21 2.24 -4.56
CA LYS A 86 -3.26 3.17 -5.00
C LYS A 86 -4.60 2.89 -4.33
N TYR A 87 -4.99 1.62 -4.27
CA TYR A 87 -6.30 1.19 -3.74
C TYR A 87 -6.25 0.68 -2.30
N SER A 88 -5.12 0.82 -1.60
CA SER A 88 -4.95 0.35 -0.21
C SER A 88 -6.00 0.86 0.77
N LYS A 89 -6.56 2.05 0.52
CA LYS A 89 -7.62 2.66 1.34
C LYS A 89 -9.05 2.31 0.89
N ASP A 90 -9.23 1.75 -0.31
CA ASP A 90 -10.52 1.34 -0.85
C ASP A 90 -10.66 -0.19 -0.81
N LYS A 91 -11.27 -0.68 0.27
CA LYS A 91 -11.44 -2.13 0.51
C LYS A 91 -12.15 -2.84 -0.64
N ARG A 92 -13.15 -2.20 -1.27
CA ARG A 92 -13.93 -2.82 -2.36
C ARG A 92 -13.08 -2.94 -3.61
N LYS A 93 -12.40 -1.86 -4.00
CA LYS A 93 -11.51 -1.89 -5.16
C LYS A 93 -10.33 -2.84 -4.96
N LEU A 94 -9.76 -2.89 -3.76
CA LEU A 94 -8.66 -3.81 -3.48
C LEU A 94 -9.09 -5.28 -3.57
N GLN A 95 -10.29 -5.60 -3.07
CA GLN A 95 -10.87 -6.94 -3.22
C GLN A 95 -11.14 -7.28 -4.69
N GLU A 96 -11.67 -6.33 -5.47
CA GLU A 96 -11.92 -6.51 -6.90
C GLU A 96 -10.61 -6.73 -7.67
N LEU A 97 -9.63 -5.86 -7.43
CA LEU A 97 -8.30 -5.89 -8.04
C LEU A 97 -7.62 -7.23 -7.80
N THR A 98 -7.60 -7.69 -6.54
CA THR A 98 -6.98 -8.96 -6.17
C THR A 98 -7.77 -10.17 -6.68
N SER A 99 -9.07 -10.07 -6.91
CA SER A 99 -9.87 -11.20 -7.43
C SER A 99 -9.75 -11.35 -8.96
N GLN A 100 -9.75 -10.23 -9.68
CA GLN A 100 -9.86 -10.20 -11.14
C GLN A 100 -8.49 -10.21 -11.85
N SER A 101 -7.45 -9.61 -11.25
CA SER A 101 -6.18 -9.41 -11.94
C SER A 101 -5.25 -10.62 -11.79
N PRO A 102 -4.87 -11.29 -12.91
CA PRO A 102 -4.06 -12.51 -12.85
C PRO A 102 -2.66 -12.29 -12.27
N GLY A 103 -2.12 -11.07 -12.40
CA GLY A 103 -0.85 -10.68 -11.81
C GLY A 103 -0.78 -10.94 -10.31
N PHE A 104 -1.91 -10.76 -9.58
CA PHE A 104 -1.97 -10.98 -8.12
C PHE A 104 -1.92 -12.45 -7.69
N ARG A 105 -2.18 -13.39 -8.58
CA ARG A 105 -2.13 -14.83 -8.27
C ARG A 105 -0.70 -15.35 -8.18
N SER A 106 0.24 -14.61 -8.75
CA SER A 106 1.64 -15.00 -8.80
C SER A 106 2.50 -13.74 -8.83
N LEU A 107 2.79 -13.17 -7.66
CA LEU A 107 3.77 -12.09 -7.49
C LEU A 107 5.11 -12.67 -7.08
N GLU A 108 6.19 -12.02 -7.48
CA GLU A 108 7.47 -12.20 -6.79
C GLU A 108 7.35 -11.87 -5.30
N LEU A 109 7.97 -12.67 -4.44
CA LEU A 109 7.98 -12.45 -2.99
C LEU A 109 8.44 -11.03 -2.63
N LYS A 110 9.45 -10.50 -3.34
CA LYS A 110 9.96 -9.14 -3.11
C LYS A 110 8.89 -8.08 -3.32
N ALA A 111 8.08 -8.20 -4.38
CA ALA A 111 7.00 -7.27 -4.66
C ALA A 111 5.91 -7.33 -3.58
N ALA A 112 5.55 -8.53 -3.14
CA ALA A 112 4.60 -8.70 -2.05
C ALA A 112 5.11 -8.12 -0.71
N ARG A 113 6.42 -8.26 -0.42
CA ARG A 113 7.04 -7.63 0.76
C ARG A 113 7.03 -6.10 0.69
N VAL A 114 7.20 -5.51 -0.48
CA VAL A 114 7.06 -4.06 -0.66
C VAL A 114 5.63 -3.63 -0.36
N ILE A 115 4.63 -4.34 -0.90
CA ILE A 115 3.22 -4.07 -0.61
C ILE A 115 2.95 -4.12 0.90
N ASP A 116 3.37 -5.19 1.56
CA ASP A 116 3.18 -5.39 3.00
C ASP A 116 3.82 -4.27 3.83
N SER A 117 5.08 -3.93 3.51
CA SER A 117 5.85 -2.92 4.24
C SER A 117 5.26 -1.52 4.09
N ILE A 118 4.74 -1.19 2.91
CA ILE A 118 4.17 0.13 2.63
C ILE A 118 2.75 0.26 3.19
N THR A 119 1.93 -0.79 3.06
CA THR A 119 0.51 -0.72 3.44
C THR A 119 0.26 -1.09 4.90
N GLY A 120 1.18 -1.80 5.55
CA GLY A 120 1.07 -2.21 6.95
C GLY A 120 -0.03 -3.24 7.21
N ILE A 121 -0.47 -3.95 6.17
CA ILE A 121 -1.60 -4.90 6.26
C ILE A 121 -1.21 -6.21 6.95
N ASN A 122 0.09 -6.50 7.11
CA ASN A 122 0.63 -7.69 7.79
C ASN A 122 0.12 -9.00 7.17
N LEU A 123 0.31 -9.11 5.86
CA LEU A 123 -0.19 -10.24 5.08
C LEU A 123 0.64 -11.49 5.35
N ARG A 124 -0.04 -12.63 5.54
CA ARG A 124 0.61 -13.93 5.61
C ARG A 124 0.82 -14.45 4.19
N PHE A 125 2.06 -14.82 3.88
CA PHE A 125 2.44 -15.30 2.56
C PHE A 125 2.72 -16.79 2.59
N THR A 126 2.06 -17.52 1.70
CA THR A 126 2.45 -18.89 1.34
C THR A 126 3.37 -18.80 0.13
N GLU A 127 4.67 -18.99 0.34
CA GLU A 127 5.68 -18.91 -0.71
C GLU A 127 5.85 -20.27 -1.41
N THR A 128 5.82 -20.23 -2.74
CA THR A 128 6.14 -21.37 -3.61
C THR A 128 7.07 -20.88 -4.71
N GLU A 129 8.29 -21.43 -4.77
CA GLU A 129 9.30 -21.09 -5.80
C GLU A 129 9.61 -19.58 -5.89
N GLY A 130 9.68 -18.85 -4.77
CA GLY A 130 9.95 -17.41 -4.75
C GLY A 130 8.77 -16.55 -5.18
N ARG A 131 7.58 -17.15 -5.38
CA ARG A 131 6.34 -16.46 -5.75
C ARG A 131 5.27 -16.67 -4.69
N VAL A 132 4.32 -15.74 -4.63
CA VAL A 132 3.21 -15.75 -3.68
C VAL A 132 1.89 -15.47 -4.38
N ASN A 133 0.82 -16.07 -3.85
CA ASN A 133 -0.54 -15.79 -4.26
C ASN A 133 -1.14 -14.69 -3.36
N MET A 134 -1.12 -13.45 -3.84
CA MET A 134 -1.65 -12.30 -3.10
C MET A 134 -3.17 -12.37 -2.95
N CYS A 135 -3.88 -12.96 -3.93
CA CYS A 135 -5.32 -13.15 -3.85
C CYS A 135 -5.68 -14.00 -2.62
N GLN A 136 -4.96 -15.10 -2.42
CA GLN A 136 -5.14 -15.98 -1.28
C GLN A 136 -4.83 -15.26 0.03
N ALA A 137 -3.70 -14.55 0.12
CA ALA A 137 -3.32 -13.83 1.34
C ALA A 137 -4.33 -12.75 1.76
N VAL A 138 -4.89 -11.99 0.80
CA VAL A 138 -5.96 -11.02 1.10
C VAL A 138 -7.25 -11.72 1.53
N GLN A 139 -7.61 -12.83 0.88
CA GLN A 139 -8.81 -13.58 1.21
C GLN A 139 -8.74 -14.19 2.62
N GLU A 140 -7.61 -14.82 2.97
CA GLU A 140 -7.37 -15.36 4.32
C GLU A 140 -7.48 -14.27 5.38
N MET A 141 -6.89 -13.10 5.14
CA MET A 141 -7.02 -11.96 6.06
C MET A 141 -8.49 -11.52 6.22
N CYS A 142 -9.27 -11.51 5.14
CA CYS A 142 -10.68 -11.14 5.22
C CYS A 142 -11.51 -12.17 5.98
N ASP A 143 -11.18 -13.46 5.82
CA ASP A 143 -11.87 -14.55 6.50
C ASP A 143 -11.51 -14.61 7.99
N ASP A 144 -10.23 -14.38 8.35
CA ASP A 144 -9.79 -14.21 9.74
C ASP A 144 -10.55 -13.07 10.42
N ALA A 145 -10.61 -11.89 9.78
CA ALA A 145 -11.34 -10.73 10.32
C ALA A 145 -12.86 -11.00 10.47
N ARG A 146 -13.46 -11.78 9.57
CA ARG A 146 -14.88 -12.16 9.66
C ARG A 146 -15.10 -13.14 10.81
N ALA A 147 -14.23 -14.13 10.97
CA ALA A 147 -14.29 -15.11 12.05
C ALA A 147 -14.15 -14.44 13.42
N GLU A 148 -13.19 -13.52 13.56
CA GLU A 148 -13.01 -12.70 14.77
C GLU A 148 -14.26 -11.88 15.09
N GLY A 149 -14.86 -11.22 14.09
CA GLY A 149 -16.09 -10.44 14.27
C GLY A 149 -17.30 -11.29 14.72
N HIS A 150 -17.46 -12.49 14.14
CA HIS A 150 -18.51 -13.42 14.59
C HIS A 150 -18.28 -13.89 16.02
N GLN A 151 -17.03 -14.22 16.38
CA GLN A 151 -16.67 -14.65 17.72
C GLN A 151 -16.90 -13.53 18.75
N GLU A 152 -16.53 -12.29 18.43
CA GLU A 152 -16.77 -11.14 19.29
C GLU A 152 -18.28 -10.90 19.49
N GLN A 153 -19.07 -10.96 18.42
CA GLN A 153 -20.53 -10.83 18.50
C GLN A 153 -21.16 -11.93 19.35
N ALA A 154 -20.69 -13.18 19.20
CA ALA A 154 -21.14 -14.31 20.00
C ALA A 154 -20.81 -14.10 21.49
N MET A 155 -19.59 -13.65 21.81
CA MET A 155 -19.19 -13.32 23.18
C MET A 155 -20.02 -12.19 23.79
N LEU A 156 -20.26 -11.10 23.06
CA LEU A 156 -21.08 -9.99 23.52
C LEU A 156 -22.54 -10.42 23.78
N THR A 157 -23.07 -11.27 22.91
CA THR A 157 -24.42 -11.84 23.08
C THR A 157 -24.48 -12.68 24.35
N ALA A 158 -23.52 -13.59 24.55
CA ALA A 158 -23.45 -14.42 25.75
C ALA A 158 -23.31 -13.59 27.03
N GLN A 159 -22.43 -12.58 27.04
CA GLN A 159 -22.24 -11.68 28.19
C GLN A 159 -23.52 -10.92 28.55
N ARG A 160 -24.28 -10.43 27.57
CA ARG A 160 -25.56 -9.74 27.83
C ARG A 160 -26.60 -10.69 28.40
N MET A 161 -26.66 -11.93 27.91
CA MET A 161 -27.62 -12.91 28.38
C MET A 161 -27.28 -13.43 29.79
N LEU A 162 -25.99 -13.52 30.15
CA LEU A 162 -25.55 -13.91 31.49
C LEU A 162 -25.99 -12.91 32.58
N GLN A 163 -26.32 -11.67 32.23
CA GLN A 163 -26.86 -10.69 33.17
C GLN A 163 -28.33 -10.91 33.52
N ASP A 164 -29.04 -11.72 32.73
CA ASP A 164 -30.46 -12.03 32.94
C ASP A 164 -30.60 -13.46 33.50
N PRO A 165 -31.04 -13.63 34.76
CA PRO A 165 -31.11 -14.94 35.42
C PRO A 165 -32.14 -15.89 34.81
N ARG A 166 -32.91 -15.46 33.81
CA ARG A 166 -33.87 -16.31 33.08
C ARG A 166 -33.21 -17.26 32.09
N PHE A 167 -31.97 -17.00 31.68
CA PHE A 167 -31.28 -17.85 30.70
C PHE A 167 -30.34 -18.83 31.38
N SER A 168 -30.49 -20.12 31.07
CA SER A 168 -29.53 -21.14 31.47
C SER A 168 -28.24 -21.07 30.63
N PRO A 169 -27.10 -21.58 31.10
CA PRO A 169 -25.89 -21.69 30.29
C PRO A 169 -26.11 -22.42 28.95
N GLU A 170 -27.01 -23.42 28.93
CA GLU A 170 -27.41 -24.16 27.74
C GLU A 170 -28.20 -23.28 26.76
N ASP A 171 -29.11 -22.44 27.26
CA ASP A 171 -29.82 -21.46 26.43
C ASP A 171 -28.82 -20.48 25.82
N ILE A 172 -27.90 -19.96 26.62
CA ILE A 172 -26.89 -18.97 26.19
C ILE A 172 -25.96 -19.56 25.13
N SER A 173 -25.54 -20.81 25.28
CA SER A 173 -24.75 -21.52 24.26
C SER A 173 -25.53 -21.62 22.95
N LYS A 174 -26.82 -22.00 23.01
CA LYS A 174 -27.68 -22.12 21.83
C LYS A 174 -27.92 -20.78 21.13
N PHE A 175 -28.14 -19.70 21.88
CA PHE A 175 -28.43 -18.38 21.31
C PHE A 175 -27.19 -17.62 20.84
N SER A 176 -26.06 -17.77 21.52
CA SER A 176 -24.81 -17.10 21.14
C SER A 176 -24.02 -17.85 20.08
N GLY A 177 -24.24 -19.17 19.94
CA GLY A 177 -23.44 -20.04 19.08
C GLY A 177 -22.09 -20.45 19.67
N LEU A 178 -21.78 -20.02 20.90
CA LEU A 178 -20.60 -20.47 21.64
C LEU A 178 -20.78 -21.88 22.19
N SER A 179 -19.65 -22.58 22.40
CA SER A 179 -19.66 -23.86 23.10
C SER A 179 -20.11 -23.68 24.56
N LEU A 180 -20.75 -24.70 25.14
CA LEU A 180 -21.16 -24.67 26.56
C LEU A 180 -19.96 -24.43 27.48
N GLU A 181 -18.80 -25.00 27.16
CA GLU A 181 -17.57 -24.78 27.91
C GLU A 181 -17.15 -23.30 27.93
N ASP A 182 -17.27 -22.60 26.80
CA ASP A 182 -16.89 -21.20 26.72
C ASP A 182 -17.88 -20.29 27.45
N VAL A 183 -19.18 -20.62 27.42
CA VAL A 183 -20.19 -19.93 28.24
C VAL A 183 -19.90 -20.10 29.74
N LEU A 184 -19.58 -21.32 30.18
CA LEU A 184 -19.25 -21.59 31.58
C LEU A 184 -17.96 -20.90 32.02
N LYS A 185 -16.97 -20.74 31.13
CA LYS A 185 -15.77 -19.93 31.39
C LYS A 185 -16.12 -18.45 31.58
N LEU A 186 -17.06 -17.91 30.78
CA LEU A 186 -17.52 -16.53 30.90
C LEU A 186 -18.25 -16.25 32.21
N GLN A 187 -18.98 -17.22 32.76
CA GLN A 187 -19.70 -17.07 34.04
C GLN A 187 -18.78 -17.04 35.28
N LYS A 188 -17.58 -17.62 35.17
CA LYS A 188 -16.59 -17.69 36.27
C LYS A 188 -15.70 -16.45 36.37
N LYS A 189 -15.88 -15.48 35.49
CA LYS A 189 -15.06 -14.27 35.38
C LYS A 189 -15.79 -13.08 35.99
#